data_AF-A0A6H0S5Q4-F1
#
_entry.id   AF-A0A6H0S5Q4-F1
#
_cell.length_a   1.000
_cell.length_b   1.000
_cell.length_c   1.000
_cell.angle_alpha   90.00
_cell.angle_beta   90.00
_cell.angle_gamma   90.00
#
_symmetry.space_group_name_H-M   'P 1'
#
loop_
_entity.id
_entity.type
_entity.pdbx_description
1 polymer ?
#
loop_
_entity_poly.entity_id
_entity_poly.type
_entity_poly.pdbx_seq_one_letter_code
_entity_poly.pdbx_strand_id
1 'polypeptide(L)'
;MTGDDEVQGPPDHLAGLTGMDMVRRALEEARGAARSQGKDVGRGRVAPAKRAPITGRRRRWSGPGPDARDPQSFSAATRDLAQSRGWSKQVAEGSVLGQWATVVGDQIADHAIPTSLRDGVLTVSAESTAWATQLRMVQAQLLAKIAAAVGDGVVTTMKIQGPVAPSWRKGNRSVPGRGPRDTYG
;
A
#
# COMPACT_ATOMS: atom_id res chain seq x y z
N MET A 1 37.53 -30.93 22.39
CA MET A 1 36.35 -30.69 21.54
C MET A 1 36.62 -31.40 20.23
N THR A 2 36.20 -32.66 20.17
CA THR A 2 36.35 -33.59 19.05
C THR A 2 35.16 -33.33 18.12
N GLY A 3 35.41 -32.98 16.86
CA GLY A 3 34.41 -33.02 15.81
C GLY A 3 34.77 -34.19 14.91
N ASP A 4 34.01 -35.27 15.02
CA ASP A 4 34.09 -36.42 14.13
C ASP A 4 33.71 -35.98 12.71
N ASP A 5 34.64 -36.16 11.77
CA ASP A 5 34.41 -35.99 10.34
C ASP A 5 33.75 -37.30 9.84
N GLU A 6 32.43 -37.38 9.93
CA GLU A 6 31.66 -38.46 9.31
C GLU A 6 31.80 -38.36 7.79
N VAL A 7 32.65 -39.22 7.22
CA VAL A 7 32.71 -39.42 5.77
C VAL A 7 31.42 -40.13 5.35
N GLN A 8 30.40 -39.34 5.00
CA GLN A 8 29.14 -39.85 4.47
C GLN A 8 29.37 -40.56 3.13
N GLY A 9 29.18 -41.87 3.13
CA GLY A 9 29.14 -42.68 1.91
C GLY A 9 27.99 -42.28 0.98
N PRO A 10 28.03 -42.69 -0.30
CA PRO A 10 26.96 -42.42 -1.23
C PRO A 10 25.64 -43.03 -0.72
N PRO A 11 24.49 -42.35 -0.89
CA PRO A 11 23.20 -42.84 -0.44
C PRO A 11 22.85 -44.21 -1.06
N ASP A 12 22.07 -45.01 -0.34
CA ASP A 12 21.83 -46.45 -0.63
C ASP A 12 21.35 -46.72 -2.07
N HIS A 13 20.61 -45.80 -2.69
CA HIS A 13 20.12 -45.93 -4.06
C HIS A 13 21.20 -45.74 -5.14
N LEU A 14 22.41 -45.32 -4.75
CA LEU A 14 23.57 -45.13 -5.61
C LEU A 14 24.64 -46.23 -5.42
N ALA A 15 24.59 -46.99 -4.33
CA ALA A 15 25.61 -47.95 -3.92
C ALA A 15 25.79 -49.16 -4.88
N GLY A 16 24.80 -49.45 -5.73
CA GLY A 16 24.83 -50.57 -6.69
C GLY A 16 25.23 -50.21 -8.13
N LEU A 17 25.66 -48.96 -8.39
CA LEU A 17 25.97 -48.48 -9.73
C LEU A 17 27.48 -48.46 -10.00
N THR A 18 27.87 -48.60 -11.26
CA THR A 18 29.27 -48.39 -11.66
C THR A 18 29.66 -46.94 -11.39
N GLY A 19 30.93 -46.66 -11.07
CA GLY A 19 31.37 -45.33 -10.61
C GLY A 19 31.00 -44.17 -11.55
N MET A 20 31.01 -44.40 -12.86
CA MET A 20 30.59 -43.40 -13.86
C MET A 20 29.08 -43.15 -13.84
N ASP A 21 28.29 -44.22 -13.69
CA ASP A 21 26.83 -44.14 -13.60
C ASP A 21 26.37 -43.53 -12.27
N MET A 22 27.12 -43.77 -11.19
CA MET A 22 26.94 -43.13 -9.89
C MET A 22 27.11 -41.61 -10.01
N VAL A 23 28.19 -41.14 -10.64
CA VAL A 23 28.43 -39.71 -10.88
C VAL A 23 27.34 -39.09 -11.74
N ARG A 24 26.94 -39.79 -12.81
CA ARG A 24 25.88 -39.31 -13.72
C ARG A 24 24.54 -39.20 -13.02
N ARG A 25 24.18 -40.17 -12.18
CA ARG A 25 22.91 -40.19 -11.44
C ARG A 25 22.90 -39.16 -10.31
N ALA A 26 23.99 -39.01 -9.57
CA ALA A 26 24.14 -37.98 -8.54
C ALA A 26 24.03 -36.56 -9.13
N LEU A 27 24.59 -36.34 -10.31
CA LEU A 27 24.50 -35.03 -10.99
C LEU A 27 23.07 -34.72 -11.47
N GLU A 28 22.34 -35.71 -11.99
CA GLU A 28 20.93 -35.54 -12.37
C GLU A 28 20.04 -35.28 -11.14
N GLU A 29 20.28 -35.98 -10.03
CA GLU A 29 19.56 -35.78 -8.78
C GLU A 29 19.81 -34.38 -8.19
N ALA A 30 21.06 -33.91 -8.20
CA ALA A 30 21.42 -32.56 -7.78
C ALA A 30 20.77 -31.48 -8.67
N ARG A 31 20.69 -31.70 -9.99
CA ARG A 31 20.00 -30.80 -10.93
C ARG A 31 18.49 -30.81 -10.72
N GLY A 32 17.89 -31.97 -10.46
CA GLY A 32 16.47 -32.11 -10.14
C GLY A 32 16.09 -31.33 -8.86
N ALA A 33 16.88 -31.48 -7.80
CA ALA A 33 16.70 -30.75 -6.55
C ALA A 33 16.87 -29.22 -6.71
N ALA A 34 17.79 -28.77 -7.57
CA ALA A 34 17.94 -27.34 -7.87
C ALA A 34 16.71 -26.77 -8.61
N ARG A 35 16.12 -27.53 -9.55
CA ARG A 35 14.91 -27.12 -10.27
C ARG A 35 13.69 -27.01 -9.35
N SER A 36 13.49 -27.96 -8.44
CA SER A 36 12.37 -27.89 -7.48
C SER A 36 12.52 -26.74 -6.48
N GLN A 37 13.75 -26.29 -6.21
CA GLN A 37 14.04 -25.08 -5.43
C GLN A 37 13.94 -23.77 -6.26
N GLY A 38 13.50 -23.83 -7.52
CA GLY A 38 13.35 -22.65 -8.38
C GLY A 38 14.68 -22.02 -8.83
N LYS A 39 15.80 -22.73 -8.68
CA LYS A 39 17.13 -22.29 -9.14
C LYS A 39 17.39 -22.86 -10.53
N ASP A 40 17.17 -22.02 -11.55
CA ASP A 40 17.37 -22.37 -12.95
C ASP A 40 18.88 -22.48 -13.29
N VAL A 41 19.47 -23.65 -13.01
CA VAL A 41 20.88 -23.95 -13.28
C VAL A 41 21.10 -24.33 -14.75
N GLY A 42 20.81 -23.42 -15.68
CA GLY A 42 20.90 -23.74 -17.11
C GLY A 42 20.88 -22.59 -18.12
N ARG A 43 20.61 -21.35 -17.72
CA ARG A 43 20.67 -20.19 -18.64
C ARG A 43 21.34 -19.05 -17.90
N GLY A 44 22.53 -18.67 -18.32
CA GLY A 44 23.25 -17.54 -17.75
C GLY A 44 22.45 -16.25 -17.89
N ARG A 45 21.74 -15.83 -16.83
CA ARG A 45 21.49 -14.42 -16.48
C ARG A 45 20.83 -14.26 -15.10
N VAL A 46 21.47 -14.71 -14.03
CA VAL A 46 21.21 -14.13 -12.71
C VAL A 46 22.54 -13.98 -12.00
N ALA A 47 23.13 -12.78 -12.08
CA ALA A 47 24.25 -12.44 -11.22
C ALA A 47 23.78 -12.51 -9.76
N PRO A 48 24.56 -13.10 -8.84
CA PRO A 48 24.23 -13.01 -7.42
C PRO A 48 24.22 -11.53 -7.02
N ALA A 49 23.18 -11.12 -6.29
CA ALA A 49 23.08 -9.76 -5.75
C ALA A 49 24.38 -9.45 -4.97
N LYS A 50 25.19 -8.52 -5.49
CA LYS A 50 26.41 -8.06 -4.83
C LYS A 50 26.01 -7.43 -3.50
N ARG A 51 26.35 -8.09 -2.38
CA ARG A 51 26.35 -7.46 -1.05
C ARG A 51 27.32 -6.29 -1.10
N ALA A 52 26.81 -5.07 -1.01
CA ALA A 52 27.64 -3.88 -0.94
C ALA A 52 28.47 -3.90 0.36
N PRO A 53 29.77 -3.58 0.32
CA PRO A 53 30.57 -3.55 1.53
C PRO A 53 30.22 -2.32 2.37
N ILE A 54 30.03 -2.54 3.68
CA ILE A 54 29.93 -1.49 4.70
C ILE A 54 31.34 -0.88 4.83
N THR A 55 31.74 -0.03 3.90
CA THR A 55 32.98 0.76 4.03
C THR A 55 32.63 2.18 4.44
N GLY A 56 33.29 2.62 5.50
CA GLY A 56 33.07 3.89 6.17
C GLY A 56 32.97 5.10 5.26
N ARG A 57 32.28 6.09 5.83
CA ARG A 57 31.89 7.44 5.41
C ARG A 57 33.04 8.29 4.84
N ARG A 58 33.70 7.82 3.78
CA ARG A 58 34.68 8.57 2.98
C ARG A 58 33.94 9.29 1.85
N ARG A 59 34.30 10.56 1.66
CA ARG A 59 33.68 11.54 0.76
C ARG A 59 33.33 10.90 -0.59
N ARG A 60 32.03 10.75 -0.90
CA ARG A 60 31.55 10.23 -2.18
C ARG A 60 31.82 11.26 -3.27
N TRP A 61 32.88 11.03 -4.04
CA TRP A 61 32.93 11.46 -5.42
C TRP A 61 31.94 10.59 -6.22
N SER A 62 31.23 11.16 -7.20
CA SER A 62 30.24 10.43 -8.00
C SER A 62 30.88 9.20 -8.65
N GLY A 63 30.26 8.05 -8.47
CA GLY A 63 30.69 6.79 -9.08
C GLY A 63 29.90 6.51 -10.38
N PRO A 64 30.28 5.50 -11.17
CA PRO A 64 29.61 5.13 -12.41
C PRO A 64 28.24 4.42 -12.21
N GLY A 65 27.55 4.68 -11.10
CA GLY A 65 26.24 4.11 -10.78
C GLY A 65 25.29 5.20 -10.27
N PRO A 66 23.98 4.91 -10.22
CA PRO A 66 22.97 5.89 -9.83
C PRO A 66 23.28 6.54 -8.48
N ASP A 67 23.44 7.86 -8.46
CA ASP A 67 23.69 8.68 -7.28
C ASP A 67 22.43 9.48 -6.91
N ALA A 68 22.30 9.85 -5.64
CA ALA A 68 21.23 10.74 -5.18
C ALA A 68 21.32 12.16 -5.79
N ARG A 69 22.46 12.47 -6.40
CA ARG A 69 22.73 13.72 -7.13
C ARG A 69 22.37 13.67 -8.60
N ASP A 70 22.00 12.50 -9.12
CA ASP A 70 21.56 12.35 -10.50
C ASP A 70 20.19 12.98 -10.71
N PRO A 71 19.86 13.44 -11.94
CA PRO A 71 18.54 13.97 -12.23
C PRO A 71 17.47 12.91 -11.97
N GLN A 72 16.61 13.19 -10.99
CA GLN A 72 15.47 12.34 -10.66
C GLN A 72 14.21 12.86 -11.35
N SER A 73 13.26 11.95 -11.62
CA SER A 73 11.91 12.39 -11.96
C SER A 73 11.33 13.22 -10.82
N PHE A 74 10.58 14.26 -11.15
CA PHE A 74 9.95 15.13 -10.16
C PHE A 74 9.13 14.31 -9.14
N SER A 75 8.33 13.35 -9.62
CA SER A 75 7.52 12.46 -8.77
C SER A 75 8.37 11.66 -7.77
N ALA A 76 9.50 11.10 -8.21
CA ALA A 76 10.38 10.32 -7.34
C ALA A 76 11.03 11.21 -6.26
N ALA A 77 11.54 12.39 -6.65
CA ALA A 77 12.16 13.33 -5.72
C ALA A 77 11.16 13.86 -4.68
N THR A 78 9.93 14.20 -5.10
CA THR A 78 8.88 14.66 -4.17
C THR A 78 8.42 13.54 -3.23
N ARG A 79 8.36 12.29 -3.71
CA ARG A 79 8.03 11.12 -2.87
C ARG A 79 9.10 10.87 -1.80
N ASP A 80 10.37 10.90 -2.19
CA ASP A 80 11.49 10.72 -1.26
C ASP A 80 11.55 11.86 -0.20
N LEU A 81 11.27 13.09 -0.63
CA LEU A 81 11.12 14.22 0.29
C LEU A 81 9.94 14.02 1.26
N ALA A 82 8.80 13.56 0.77
CA ALA A 82 7.64 13.28 1.63
C ALA A 82 7.93 12.17 2.64
N GLN A 83 8.66 11.12 2.24
CA GLN A 83 9.07 10.03 3.12
C GLN A 83 10.08 10.50 4.17
N SER A 84 11.12 11.22 3.77
CA SER A 84 12.16 11.73 4.69
C SER A 84 11.63 12.74 5.71
N ARG A 85 10.55 13.46 5.39
CA ARG A 85 9.88 14.42 6.28
C ARG A 85 8.71 13.83 7.06
N GLY A 86 8.35 12.57 6.84
CA GLY A 86 7.18 11.93 7.45
C GLY A 86 5.84 12.51 6.96
N TRP A 87 5.84 13.21 5.82
CA TRP A 87 4.65 13.80 5.21
C TRP A 87 3.83 12.82 4.39
N SER A 88 4.26 11.56 4.29
CA SER A 88 3.55 10.55 3.50
C SER A 88 2.07 10.45 3.87
N LYS A 89 1.71 10.60 5.15
CA LYS A 89 0.31 10.63 5.59
C LYS A 89 -0.43 11.84 5.03
N GLN A 90 0.10 13.05 5.22
CA GLN A 90 -0.52 14.30 4.76
C GLN A 90 -0.63 14.38 3.23
N VAL A 91 0.36 13.83 2.52
CA VAL A 91 0.32 13.70 1.05
C VAL A 91 -0.78 12.75 0.62
N ALA A 92 -0.88 11.57 1.25
CA ALA A 92 -1.95 10.63 0.97
C ALA A 92 -3.34 11.23 1.30
N GLU A 93 -3.46 11.95 2.41
CA GLU A 93 -4.69 12.65 2.78
C GLU A 93 -5.08 13.69 1.71
N GLY A 94 -4.11 14.47 1.21
CA GLY A 94 -4.32 15.42 0.13
C GLY A 94 -4.69 14.78 -1.20
N SER A 95 -4.12 13.61 -1.51
CA SER A 95 -4.46 12.83 -2.70
C SER A 95 -5.93 12.37 -2.71
N VAL A 96 -6.48 11.95 -1.56
CA VAL A 96 -7.92 11.58 -1.47
C VAL A 96 -8.80 12.77 -1.86
N LEU A 97 -8.51 13.96 -1.35
CA LEU A 97 -9.28 15.16 -1.63
C LEU A 97 -9.15 15.58 -3.11
N GLY A 98 -7.93 15.54 -3.65
CA GLY A 98 -7.65 15.93 -5.04
C GLY A 98 -8.15 14.94 -6.09
N GLN A 99 -8.28 13.66 -5.76
CA GLN A 99 -8.71 12.61 -6.69
C GLN A 99 -10.11 12.05 -6.36
N TRP A 100 -10.89 12.74 -5.54
CA TRP A 100 -12.20 12.27 -5.08
C TRP A 100 -13.08 11.75 -6.21
N ALA A 101 -13.33 12.56 -7.24
CA ALA A 101 -14.17 12.19 -8.39
C ALA A 101 -13.67 10.92 -9.09
N THR A 102 -12.35 10.77 -9.26
CA THR A 102 -11.75 9.57 -9.85
C THR A 102 -11.95 8.32 -8.99
N VAL A 103 -11.90 8.47 -7.67
CA VAL A 103 -12.02 7.35 -6.73
C VAL A 103 -13.47 6.91 -6.55
N VAL A 104 -14.38 7.84 -6.28
CA VAL A 104 -15.79 7.49 -6.01
C VAL A 104 -16.62 7.38 -7.28
N GLY A 105 -16.29 8.14 -8.32
CA GLY A 105 -17.05 8.28 -9.57
C GLY A 105 -17.93 9.53 -9.58
N ASP A 106 -18.30 9.97 -10.78
CA ASP A 106 -18.96 11.26 -11.03
C ASP A 106 -20.28 11.39 -10.26
N GLN A 107 -21.13 10.35 -10.28
CA GLN A 107 -22.42 10.36 -9.58
C GLN A 107 -22.29 10.69 -8.08
N ILE A 108 -21.26 10.17 -7.40
CA ILE A 108 -21.07 10.47 -5.97
C ILE A 108 -20.41 11.84 -5.80
N ALA A 109 -19.46 12.18 -6.67
CA ALA A 109 -18.74 13.45 -6.61
C ALA A 109 -19.65 14.66 -6.84
N ASP A 110 -20.68 14.53 -7.66
CA ASP A 110 -21.66 15.58 -7.95
C ASP A 110 -22.52 15.94 -6.73
N HIS A 111 -22.77 14.97 -5.85
CA HIS A 111 -23.70 15.12 -4.72
C HIS A 111 -23.02 15.08 -3.35
N ALA A 112 -21.72 14.81 -3.30
CA ALA A 112 -20.95 14.64 -2.07
C ALA A 112 -19.54 15.20 -2.20
N ILE A 113 -19.19 16.15 -1.34
CA ILE A 113 -17.92 16.85 -1.36
C ILE A 113 -17.10 16.46 -0.11
N PRO A 114 -15.86 15.99 -0.27
CA PRO A 114 -15.01 15.71 0.87
C PRO A 114 -14.50 17.03 1.45
N THR A 115 -14.78 17.28 2.74
CA THR A 115 -14.48 18.56 3.39
C THR A 115 -13.16 18.53 4.15
N SER A 116 -12.83 17.38 4.75
CA SER A 116 -11.57 17.20 5.48
C SER A 116 -11.24 15.73 5.65
N LEU A 117 -9.95 15.42 5.68
CA LEU A 117 -9.44 14.13 6.08
C LEU A 117 -8.42 14.38 7.18
N ARG A 118 -8.68 13.88 8.39
CA ARG A 118 -7.76 13.98 9.53
C ARG A 118 -7.78 12.69 10.32
N ASP A 119 -6.59 12.19 10.63
CA ASP A 119 -6.42 10.99 11.45
C ASP A 119 -7.21 9.77 10.94
N GLY A 120 -7.26 9.62 9.62
CA GLY A 120 -8.00 8.55 8.96
C GLY A 120 -9.52 8.71 8.99
N VAL A 121 -10.04 9.87 9.42
CA VAL A 121 -11.46 10.20 9.39
C VAL A 121 -11.75 11.12 8.19
N LEU A 122 -12.39 10.58 7.15
CA LEU A 122 -12.85 11.37 6.01
C LEU A 122 -14.22 11.96 6.32
N THR A 123 -14.30 13.29 6.38
CA THR A 123 -15.57 14.01 6.49
C THR A 123 -16.08 14.37 5.11
N VAL A 124 -17.32 14.01 4.82
CA VAL A 124 -17.99 14.25 3.54
C VAL A 124 -19.29 15.02 3.80
N SER A 125 -19.49 16.11 3.06
CA SER A 125 -20.73 16.87 3.05
C SER A 125 -21.59 16.43 1.87
N ALA A 126 -22.80 15.94 2.15
CA ALA A 126 -23.79 15.63 1.13
C ALA A 126 -24.68 16.85 0.85
N GLU A 127 -25.15 16.97 -0.39
CA GLU A 127 -26.07 18.05 -0.79
C GLU A 127 -27.45 17.96 -0.12
N SER A 128 -27.92 16.73 0.16
CA SER A 128 -29.28 16.47 0.62
C SER A 128 -29.31 15.40 1.71
N THR A 129 -30.39 15.40 2.50
CA THR A 129 -30.61 14.39 3.55
C THR A 129 -30.78 12.99 2.95
N ALA A 130 -31.39 12.88 1.77
CA ALA A 130 -31.53 11.62 1.04
C ALA A 130 -30.16 11.08 0.61
N TRP A 131 -29.32 11.92 -0.01
CA TRP A 131 -27.96 11.55 -0.40
C TRP A 131 -27.09 11.18 0.81
N ALA A 132 -27.18 11.92 1.91
CA ALA A 132 -26.48 11.57 3.14
C ALA A 132 -26.86 10.17 3.64
N THR A 133 -28.13 9.79 3.50
CA THR A 133 -28.62 8.46 3.89
C THR A 133 -28.10 7.38 2.94
N GLN A 134 -28.15 7.62 1.63
CA GLN A 134 -27.61 6.72 0.63
C GLN A 134 -26.12 6.46 0.87
N LEU A 135 -25.33 7.51 1.07
CA LEU A 135 -23.90 7.39 1.35
C LEU A 135 -23.61 6.56 2.60
N ARG A 136 -24.44 6.67 3.65
CA ARG A 136 -24.30 5.86 4.87
C ARG A 136 -24.56 4.39 4.60
N MET A 137 -25.53 4.07 3.74
CA MET A 137 -25.81 2.68 3.33
C MET A 137 -24.65 2.07 2.55
N VAL A 138 -24.01 2.85 1.66
CA VAL A 138 -22.89 2.37 0.82
C VAL A 138 -21.50 2.69 1.40
N GLN A 139 -21.42 3.15 2.65
CA GLN A 139 -20.19 3.67 3.26
C GLN A 139 -19.04 2.67 3.24
N ALA A 140 -19.32 1.39 3.56
CA ALA A 140 -18.31 0.33 3.55
C ALA A 140 -17.72 0.10 2.16
N GLN A 141 -18.54 0.19 1.11
CA GLN A 141 -18.08 0.04 -0.27
C GLN A 141 -17.21 1.23 -0.69
N LEU A 142 -17.58 2.46 -0.31
CA LEU A 142 -16.74 3.63 -0.57
C LEU A 142 -15.39 3.52 0.14
N LEU A 143 -15.36 3.11 1.41
CA LEU A 143 -14.10 2.93 2.14
C LEU A 143 -13.18 1.93 1.45
N ALA A 144 -13.72 0.79 1.00
CA ALA A 144 -12.94 -0.19 0.24
C ALA A 144 -12.41 0.37 -1.09
N LYS A 145 -13.24 1.13 -1.82
CA LYS A 145 -12.85 1.76 -3.09
C LYS A 145 -11.75 2.81 -2.90
N ILE A 146 -11.83 3.59 -1.82
CA ILE A 146 -10.81 4.58 -1.45
C ILE A 146 -9.51 3.89 -1.03
N ALA A 147 -9.58 2.83 -0.21
CA ALA A 147 -8.41 2.06 0.19
C ALA A 147 -7.69 1.44 -1.01
N ALA A 148 -8.43 0.91 -1.99
CA ALA A 148 -7.86 0.37 -3.22
C ALA A 148 -7.14 1.43 -4.08
N ALA A 149 -7.59 2.69 -4.04
CA ALA A 149 -7.02 3.75 -4.87
C ALA A 149 -5.83 4.48 -4.21
N VAL A 150 -5.89 4.74 -2.90
CA VAL A 150 -4.91 5.60 -2.20
C VAL A 150 -4.03 4.80 -1.22
N GLY A 151 -4.41 3.56 -0.92
CA GLY A 151 -3.69 2.66 -0.02
C GLY A 151 -4.44 2.41 1.29
N ASP A 152 -4.23 1.20 1.84
CA ASP A 152 -4.81 0.79 3.11
C ASP A 152 -4.33 1.69 4.27
N GLY A 153 -5.27 2.04 5.15
CA GLY A 153 -5.00 2.82 6.36
C GLY A 153 -4.95 4.34 6.20
N VAL A 154 -5.10 4.87 4.98
CA VAL A 154 -5.22 6.33 4.74
C VAL A 154 -6.57 6.86 5.21
N VAL A 155 -7.65 6.10 4.92
CA VAL A 155 -9.00 6.38 5.41
C VAL A 155 -9.52 5.17 6.16
N THR A 156 -9.67 5.31 7.47
CA THR A 156 -10.15 4.25 8.37
C THR A 156 -11.66 4.37 8.60
N THR A 157 -12.16 5.60 8.69
CA THR A 157 -13.56 5.88 8.98
C THR A 157 -14.07 7.01 8.12
N MET A 158 -15.38 7.03 7.88
CA MET A 158 -16.04 8.08 7.12
C MET A 158 -17.15 8.70 7.97
N LYS A 159 -17.20 10.04 7.99
CA LYS A 159 -18.22 10.83 8.67
C LYS A 159 -19.02 11.60 7.63
N ILE A 160 -20.28 11.21 7.47
CA ILE A 160 -21.17 11.81 6.48
C ILE A 160 -22.05 12.87 7.16
N GLN A 161 -21.91 14.10 6.71
CA GLN A 161 -22.70 15.25 7.13
C GLN A 161 -23.75 15.53 6.05
N GLY A 162 -25.02 15.51 6.44
CA GLY A 162 -26.08 16.05 5.58
C GLY A 162 -26.13 17.58 5.66
N PRO A 163 -26.99 18.21 4.85
CA PRO A 163 -27.21 19.65 4.94
C PRO A 163 -27.66 20.01 6.36
N VAL A 164 -27.16 21.15 6.87
CA VAL A 164 -27.53 21.62 8.21
C VAL A 164 -29.00 22.01 8.19
N ALA A 165 -29.82 21.29 8.97
CA ALA A 165 -31.24 21.62 9.10
C ALA A 165 -31.41 23.05 9.65
N PRO A 166 -32.36 23.83 9.14
CA PRO A 166 -32.59 25.17 9.66
C PRO A 166 -32.99 25.09 11.14
N SER A 167 -32.34 25.89 11.99
CA SER A 167 -32.78 26.02 13.38
C SER A 167 -33.81 27.15 13.49
N TRP A 168 -35.03 26.83 13.92
CA TRP A 168 -36.05 27.84 14.23
C TRP A 168 -35.87 28.50 15.61
N ARG A 169 -34.83 28.11 16.36
CA ARG A 169 -34.45 28.75 17.61
C ARG A 169 -33.76 30.08 17.32
N LYS A 170 -34.40 31.19 17.70
CA LYS A 170 -33.83 32.53 17.64
C LYS A 170 -33.60 33.07 19.05
N GLY A 171 -32.34 33.25 19.44
CA GLY A 171 -31.94 33.84 20.73
C GLY A 171 -32.10 32.94 21.97
N ASN A 172 -31.78 33.49 23.15
CA ASN A 172 -31.77 32.75 24.42
C ASN A 172 -33.18 32.43 24.98
N ARG A 173 -34.24 33.04 24.43
CA ARG A 173 -35.62 32.76 24.84
C ARG A 173 -36.33 32.03 23.71
N SER A 174 -36.79 30.81 23.98
CA SER A 174 -37.58 30.02 23.05
C SER A 174 -38.90 29.66 23.71
N VAL A 175 -40.01 29.85 23.00
CA VAL A 175 -41.33 29.40 23.45
C VAL A 175 -41.45 27.90 23.15
N PRO A 176 -41.88 27.05 24.11
CA PRO A 176 -42.26 25.68 23.81
C PRO A 176 -43.54 25.70 22.97
N GLY A 177 -43.40 25.38 21.68
CA GLY A 177 -44.50 25.27 20.72
C GLY A 177 -44.30 24.08 19.78
N ARG A 178 -45.32 23.73 18.98
CA ARG A 178 -45.17 22.66 17.97
C ARG A 178 -44.07 23.04 16.99
N GLY A 179 -43.03 22.21 16.92
CA GLY A 179 -41.90 22.39 16.01
C GLY A 179 -42.31 22.38 14.52
N PRO A 180 -41.33 22.46 13.61
CA PRO A 180 -41.58 22.50 12.17
C PRO A 180 -42.46 21.33 11.72
N ARG A 181 -43.55 21.61 11.00
CA ARG A 181 -44.51 20.61 10.53
C ARG A 181 -44.22 20.30 9.07
N ASP A 182 -43.66 19.12 8.81
CA ASP A 182 -43.75 18.39 7.54
C ASP A 182 -43.41 19.15 6.24
N THR A 183 -42.40 20.03 6.22
CA THR A 183 -42.12 20.87 5.04
C THR A 183 -40.82 20.59 4.27
N TYR A 184 -40.19 19.41 4.42
CA TYR A 184 -39.04 19.05 3.59
C TYR A 184 -39.17 17.61 3.12
N GLY A 185 -39.83 17.45 1.98
CA GLY A 185 -39.59 16.31 1.07
C GLY A 185 -38.32 16.51 0.28
#